data_AF-A0ABD0ZI09-F1
#
_entry.id   AF-A0ABD0ZI09-F1
#
_cell.length_a   1.000
_cell.length_b   1.000
_cell.length_c   1.000
_cell.angle_alpha   90.00
_cell.angle_beta   90.00
_cell.angle_gamma   90.00
#
_symmetry.space_group_name_H-M   'P 1'
#
loop_
_entity.id
_entity.type
_entity.pdbx_description
1 polymer ?
#
loop_
_entity_poly.entity_id
_entity_poly.type
_entity_poly.pdbx_seq_one_letter_code
_entity_poly.pdbx_strand_id
1 'polypeptide(L)'
;MSELPEDLVDEILCRVPATSLKRLRYACKRWNCLFNDGKFTRNHFHKAPKESLILMFKNSQESPFRFYSMSINLDRSTRLQL
;
A
#
# COMPACT_ATOMS: atom_id res chain seq x y z
N MET A 1 -22.25 -19.21 4.74
CA MET A 1 -21.45 -18.10 4.18
C MET A 1 -20.28 -18.75 3.47
N SER A 2 -20.12 -18.53 2.17
CA SER A 2 -19.06 -19.18 1.40
C SER A 2 -17.72 -18.59 1.84
N GLU A 3 -16.95 -19.35 2.61
CA GLU A 3 -15.59 -18.96 2.98
C GLU A 3 -14.70 -19.09 1.76
N LEU A 4 -14.09 -17.98 1.34
CA LEU A 4 -13.09 -18.01 0.30
C LEU A 4 -11.86 -18.78 0.82
N PRO A 5 -11.32 -19.75 0.07
CA PRO A 5 -10.06 -20.41 0.43
C PRO A 5 -8.96 -19.40 0.72
N GLU A 6 -8.13 -19.69 1.73
CA GLU A 6 -7.08 -18.79 2.20
C GLU A 6 -6.08 -18.43 1.10
N ASP A 7 -5.73 -19.40 0.24
CA ASP A 7 -4.84 -19.16 -0.91
C ASP A 7 -5.40 -18.11 -1.87
N LEU A 8 -6.72 -18.06 -2.07
CA LEU A 8 -7.36 -17.08 -2.95
C LEU A 8 -7.42 -15.70 -2.29
N VAL A 9 -7.62 -15.65 -0.96
CA VAL A 9 -7.53 -14.39 -0.20
C VAL A 9 -6.14 -13.78 -0.36
N ASP A 10 -5.09 -14.60 -0.20
CA ASP A 10 -3.70 -14.19 -0.36
C ASP A 10 -3.41 -13.68 -1.78
N GLU A 11 -3.91 -14.36 -2.81
CA GLU A 11 -3.76 -13.93 -4.20
C GLU A 11 -4.43 -12.59 -4.51
N ILE A 12 -5.63 -12.36 -3.96
CA ILE A 12 -6.34 -11.09 -4.11
C ILE A 12 -5.54 -9.99 -3.42
N LEU A 13 -5.16 -10.18 -2.16
CA LEU A 13 -4.45 -9.17 -1.39
C LEU A 13 -3.04 -8.90 -1.93
N CYS A 14 -2.36 -9.89 -2.50
CA CYS A 14 -1.08 -9.71 -3.20
C CYS A 14 -1.16 -8.70 -4.36
N ARG A 15 -2.35 -8.45 -4.92
CA ARG A 15 -2.58 -7.48 -6.01
C ARG A 15 -3.11 -6.13 -5.51
N VAL A 16 -3.39 -5.99 -4.22
CA VAL A 16 -3.87 -4.73 -3.63
C VAL A 16 -2.67 -3.84 -3.29
N PRO A 17 -2.72 -2.52 -3.58
CA PRO A 17 -1.63 -1.62 -3.23
C PRO A 17 -1.33 -1.59 -1.71
N ALA A 18 -0.03 -1.47 -1.37
CA ALA A 18 0.44 -1.56 0.02
C ALA A 18 -0.17 -0.46 0.92
N THR A 19 -0.42 0.73 0.38
CA THR A 19 -1.01 1.84 1.15
C THR A 19 -2.39 1.49 1.71
N SER A 20 -3.18 0.75 0.93
CA SER A 20 -4.53 0.31 1.31
C SER A 20 -4.45 -0.81 2.35
N LEU A 21 -3.58 -1.79 2.16
CA LEU A 21 -3.39 -2.90 3.10
C LEU A 21 -2.85 -2.46 4.46
N LYS A 22 -2.06 -1.38 4.50
CA LYS A 22 -1.53 -0.82 5.75
C LYS A 22 -2.64 -0.49 6.77
N ARG A 23 -3.79 -0.03 6.30
CA ARG A 23 -4.96 0.25 7.16
C ARG A 23 -5.66 -1.04 7.61
N LEU A 24 -5.77 -2.00 6.70
CA LEU A 24 -6.41 -3.30 6.96
C LEU A 24 -5.69 -4.11 8.05
N ARG A 25 -4.38 -3.90 8.21
CA ARG A 25 -3.56 -4.53 9.27
C ARG A 25 -4.17 -4.36 10.67
N TYR A 26 -4.84 -3.23 10.91
CA TYR A 26 -5.39 -2.89 12.23
C TYR A 26 -6.82 -3.39 12.44
N ALA A 27 -7.46 -3.97 11.42
CA ALA A 27 -8.86 -4.39 11.52
C ALA A 27 -9.03 -5.69 12.32
N CYS A 28 -8.13 -6.66 12.18
CA CYS A 28 -8.16 -7.89 12.98
C CYS A 28 -6.80 -8.60 13.05
N LYS A 29 -6.66 -9.54 14.00
CA LYS A 29 -5.44 -10.34 14.19
C LYS A 29 -5.07 -11.14 12.94
N ARG A 30 -6.06 -11.65 12.21
CA ARG A 30 -5.82 -12.45 10.99
C ARG A 30 -5.08 -11.66 9.92
N TRP A 31 -5.52 -10.44 9.62
CA TRP A 31 -4.82 -9.55 8.68
C TRP A 31 -3.42 -9.18 9.17
N ASN A 32 -3.27 -8.90 10.47
CA ASN A 32 -1.96 -8.62 11.03
C ASN A 32 -0.99 -9.81 10.91
N CYS A 33 -1.46 -11.05 11.15
CA CYS A 33 -0.65 -12.24 10.96
C CYS A 33 -0.27 -12.43 9.49
N LEU A 34 -1.22 -12.33 8.57
CA LEU A 34 -0.98 -12.48 7.13
C LEU A 34 0.05 -11.47 6.60
N PHE A 35 -0.07 -10.20 6.99
CA PHE A 35 0.86 -9.16 6.52
C PHE A 35 2.25 -9.23 7.14
N ASN A 36 2.43 -10.02 8.22
CA ASN A 36 3.73 -10.33 8.79
C ASN A 36 4.30 -11.66 8.26
N ASP A 37 3.56 -12.40 7.43
CA ASP A 37 4.04 -13.62 6.81
C ASP A 37 5.06 -13.30 5.70
N GLY A 38 6.19 -14.01 5.73
CA GLY A 38 7.29 -13.79 4.80
C GLY A 38 6.98 -14.21 3.36
N LYS A 39 6.17 -15.27 3.18
CA LYS A 39 5.75 -15.73 1.86
C LYS A 39 4.78 -14.74 1.22
N PHE A 40 3.79 -14.25 1.98
CA PHE A 40 2.88 -13.19 1.55
C PHE A 40 3.66 -11.92 1.18
N THR A 41 4.54 -11.45 2.05
CA THR A 41 5.32 -10.21 1.82
C THR A 41 6.15 -10.27 0.55
N ARG A 42 6.83 -11.40 0.30
CA ARG A 42 7.60 -11.61 -0.93
C ARG A 42 6.70 -11.62 -2.17
N ASN A 43 5.58 -12.34 -2.11
CA ASN A 43 4.64 -12.41 -3.23
C ASN A 43 4.01 -11.05 -3.53
N HIS A 44 3.61 -10.32 -2.50
CA HIS A 44 3.05 -8.97 -2.59
C HIS A 44 4.05 -8.00 -3.22
N PHE A 45 5.33 -8.03 -2.81
CA PHE A 45 6.37 -7.18 -3.39
C PHE A 45 6.51 -7.33 -4.91
N HIS A 46 6.31 -8.54 -5.44
CA HIS A 46 6.40 -8.80 -6.88
C HIS A 46 5.10 -8.51 -7.65
N LYS A 47 3.93 -8.71 -7.02
CA LYS A 47 2.62 -8.68 -7.69
C LYS A 47 1.86 -7.38 -7.50
N ALA A 48 2.13 -6.64 -6.42
CA ALA A 48 1.36 -5.46 -6.09
C ALA A 48 1.64 -4.31 -7.06
N PRO A 49 0.64 -3.45 -7.31
CA PRO A 49 0.85 -2.19 -7.99
C PRO A 49 1.95 -1.38 -7.29
N LYS A 50 2.93 -0.92 -8.07
CA LYS A 50 4.02 -0.09 -7.54
C LYS A 50 3.46 1.29 -7.21
N GLU A 51 3.34 1.58 -5.92
CA GLU A 51 3.03 2.92 -5.43
C GLU A 51 4.33 3.64 -5.08
N SER A 52 4.56 4.80 -5.69
CA SER A 52 5.61 5.71 -5.24
C SER A 52 5.04 6.67 -4.19
N LEU A 53 5.74 6.74 -3.06
CA LEU A 53 5.46 7.72 -2.01
C LEU A 53 6.41 8.89 -2.22
N ILE A 54 5.86 10.07 -2.48
CA ILE A 54 6.64 11.31 -2.44
C ILE A 54 6.61 11.83 -1.01
N LEU A 55 7.81 12.02 -0.45
CA LEU A 55 8.00 12.71 0.82
C LEU A 55 8.35 14.17 0.53
N MET A 56 7.37 15.07 0.68
CA MET A 56 7.62 16.50 0.54
C MET A 56 8.13 17.08 1.85
N PHE A 57 9.25 17.79 1.76
CA PHE A 57 9.86 18.52 2.87
C PHE A 57 9.64 20.02 2.67
N LYS A 58 8.88 20.65 3.56
CA LYS A 58 8.67 22.11 3.52
C LYS A 58 9.46 22.78 4.65
N ASN A 59 10.47 23.56 4.27
CA ASN A 59 11.14 24.50 5.15
C ASN A 59 10.38 25.83 5.12
N SER A 60 9.59 26.11 6.16
CA SER A 60 9.01 27.43 6.38
C SER A 60 9.53 28.01 7.69
N GLN A 61 9.76 29.32 7.73
CA GLN A 61 10.26 30.02 8.92
C GLN A 61 9.36 29.81 10.17
N GLU A 62 8.07 29.52 10.00
CA GLU A 62 7.12 29.33 11.10
C GLU A 62 6.97 27.88 11.59
N SER A 63 7.55 26.92 10.87
CA SER A 63 7.48 25.51 11.24
C SER A 63 8.67 24.78 10.64
N PRO A 64 9.70 24.47 11.43
CA PRO A 64 10.78 23.64 10.96
C PRO A 64 10.22 22.20 10.85
N PHE A 65 10.22 21.65 9.64
CA PHE A 65 9.99 20.22 9.35
C PHE A 65 8.52 19.74 9.30
N ARG A 66 7.79 20.09 8.22
CA ARG A 66 6.54 19.40 7.87
C ARG A 66 6.78 18.41 6.74
N PHE A 67 6.58 17.12 7.04
CA PHE A 67 6.63 16.03 6.08
C PHE A 67 5.23 15.71 5.60
N TYR A 68 5.02 15.69 4.28
CA TYR A 68 3.78 15.19 3.68
C TYR A 68 4.07 13.97 2.83
N SER A 69 3.28 12.91 3.01
CA SER A 69 3.31 11.73 2.17
C SER A 69 2.13 11.79 1.21
N MET A 70 2.42 11.69 -0.09
CA MET A 70 1.39 11.63 -1.13
C MET A 70 1.64 10.41 -2.01
N SER A 71 0.61 9.60 -2.22
CA SER A 71 0.64 8.48 -3.16
C SER A 71 0.44 9.04 -4.58
N ILE A 72 1.29 8.66 -5.52
CA ILE A 72 1.07 8.92 -6.94
C ILE A 72 0.94 7.61 -7.71
N ASN A 73 0.03 7.57 -8.68
CA ASN A 73 -0.08 6.45 -9.61
C ASN A 73 0.93 6.66 -10.73
N LEU A 74 1.99 5.86 -10.78
CA LEU A 74 2.96 5.89 -11.87
C LEU A 74 2.52 4.94 -13.00
N ASP A 75 1.27 5.03 -13.43
CA ASP A 75 0.87 4.39 -14.68
C ASP A 75 1.29 5.29 -15.85
N ARG A 76 1.84 4.68 -16.90
CA ARG A 76 2.47 5.38 -18.03
C ARG A 76 1.40 5.97 -18.95
N SER A 77 0.62 6.92 -18.46
CA SER A 77 -0.24 7.79 -19.25
C SER A 77 -0.54 9.07 -18.47
N THR A 78 0.45 9.95 -18.39
CA THR A 78 0.23 11.38 -18.14
C THR A 78 -0.49 11.97 -19.35
N ARG A 79 -1.82 11.83 -19.41
CA ARG A 79 -2.64 12.83 -20.11
C ARG A 79 -2.93 13.92 -19.10
N LEU A 80 -2.07 14.95 -19.13
CA LEU A 80 -2.34 16.23 -18.50
C LEU A 80 -3.73 16.68 -18.95
N GLN A 81 -4.65 16.86 -18.02
CA GLN A 81 -5.79 17.75 -18.22
C GLN A 81 -5.60 18.93 -17.28
N LEU A 82 -5.29 20.07 -17.91
CA LEU A 82 -5.77 21.38 -17.49
C LEU A 82 -7.25 21.49 -17.88
#